data_AF-A0A3P7JRH1-F1
#
_entry.id   AF-A0A3P7JRH1-F1
#
_cell.length_a   1.000
_cell.length_b   1.000
_cell.length_c   1.000
_cell.angle_alpha   90.00
_cell.angle_beta   90.00
_cell.angle_gamma   90.00
#
_symmetry.space_group_name_H-M   'P 1'
#
loop_
_entity.id
_entity.type
_entity.pdbx_description
1 polymer ?
#
loop_
_entity_poly.entity_id
_entity_poly.type
_entity_poly.pdbx_seq_one_letter_code
_entity_poly.pdbx_strand_id
1 'polypeptide(L)'
;MFGSVEAFTAIINPPQAAILAVGGTRTEMDEDMKPQSKFTATLCFDARAITETSAKRFLDHFASSLSDPDFMVAEPIDPALNFDFARLL
;
A
#
# COMPACT_ATOMS: atom_id res chain seq x y z
N MET A 1 -15.43 8.90 -2.36
CA MET A 1 -15.32 7.46 -2.75
C MET A 1 -16.54 6.73 -2.19
N PHE A 2 -17.04 5.65 -2.80
CA PHE A 2 -18.23 4.93 -2.30
C PHE A 2 -17.97 4.42 -0.87
N GLY A 3 -18.43 5.19 0.14
CA GLY A 3 -17.96 5.09 1.54
C GLY A 3 -18.34 3.82 2.27
N SER A 4 -19.05 2.90 1.62
CA SER A 4 -19.52 1.63 2.16
C SER A 4 -18.70 0.42 1.69
N VAL A 5 -17.73 0.60 0.78
CA VAL A 5 -16.93 -0.53 0.27
C VAL A 5 -15.67 -0.68 1.11
N GLU A 6 -15.64 -1.72 1.94
CA GLU A 6 -14.52 -2.03 2.83
C GLU A 6 -13.32 -2.63 2.09
N ALA A 7 -13.57 -3.47 1.08
CA ALA A 7 -12.55 -4.04 0.21
C ALA A 7 -13.17 -4.40 -1.14
N PHE A 8 -12.37 -4.34 -2.21
CA PHE A 8 -12.79 -4.80 -3.53
C PHE A 8 -11.57 -5.19 -4.37
N THR A 9 -11.79 -6.09 -5.32
CA THR A 9 -10.78 -6.49 -6.30
C THR A 9 -10.87 -5.59 -7.51
N ALA A 10 -9.81 -4.84 -7.78
CA ALA A 10 -9.73 -3.95 -8.94
C ALA A 10 -9.19 -4.70 -10.16
N ILE A 11 -9.68 -4.34 -11.34
CA ILE A 11 -9.14 -4.83 -12.61
C ILE A 11 -7.91 -3.97 -12.95
N ILE A 12 -6.79 -4.63 -13.19
CA ILE A 12 -5.56 -3.97 -13.66
C ILE A 12 -5.89 -3.25 -14.96
N ASN A 13 -5.54 -1.97 -15.05
CA ASN A 13 -5.58 -1.23 -16.30
C ASN A 13 -4.28 -1.53 -17.05
N PRO A 14 -4.27 -2.21 -18.22
CA PRO A 14 -3.04 -2.38 -18.99
C PRO A 14 -2.58 -1.03 -19.59
N PRO A 15 -1.27 -0.79 -19.77
CA PRO A 15 -0.14 -1.73 -19.64
C PRO A 15 0.43 -1.88 -18.21
N GLN A 16 -0.21 -1.34 -17.17
CA GLN A 16 0.26 -1.48 -15.79
C GLN A 16 0.27 -2.95 -15.36
N ALA A 17 1.23 -3.32 -14.51
CA ALA A 17 1.35 -4.68 -13.98
C ALA A 17 0.59 -4.90 -12.65
N ALA A 18 0.11 -3.81 -12.03
CA ALA A 18 -0.63 -3.87 -10.77
C ALA A 18 -1.55 -2.66 -10.59
N ILE A 19 -2.53 -2.80 -9.69
CA ILE A 19 -3.43 -1.75 -9.24
C ILE A 19 -3.73 -1.92 -7.75
N LEU A 20 -3.77 -0.83 -6.99
CA LEU A 20 -4.09 -0.81 -5.56
C LEU A 20 -5.49 -0.24 -5.35
N ALA A 21 -6.40 -1.05 -4.81
CA ALA A 21 -7.71 -0.62 -4.36
C ALA A 21 -7.63 -0.19 -2.89
N VAL A 22 -8.15 1.00 -2.56
CA VAL A 22 -8.21 1.52 -1.18
C VAL A 22 -9.67 1.56 -0.75
N GLY A 23 -10.02 0.85 0.32
CA GLY A 23 -11.35 0.83 0.89
C GLY A 23 -11.67 2.13 1.65
N GLY A 24 -12.94 2.26 2.05
CA GLY A 24 -13.37 3.35 2.92
C GLY A 24 -12.66 3.34 4.28
N THR A 25 -12.43 4.53 4.84
CA THR A 25 -11.91 4.69 6.19
C THR A 25 -13.01 4.46 7.22
N ARG A 26 -12.68 3.75 8.30
CA ARG A 26 -13.54 3.53 9.46
C ARG A 26 -12.79 3.83 10.75
N THR A 27 -13.52 4.23 11.78
CA THR A 27 -12.97 4.45 13.12
C THR A 27 -13.07 3.15 13.91
N GLU A 28 -11.95 2.66 14.41
CA GLU A 28 -11.86 1.54 15.35
C GLU A 28 -11.20 2.01 16.65
N MET A 29 -11.50 1.36 17.77
CA MET A 29 -10.76 1.61 19.02
C MET A 29 -9.49 0.76 19.02
N ASP A 30 -8.37 1.33 19.41
CA ASP A 30 -7.14 0.58 19.68
C ASP A 30 -7.17 -0.09 21.08
N GLU A 31 -6.08 -0.77 21.44
CA GLU A 31 -5.95 -1.47 22.73
C GLU A 31 -6.05 -0.53 23.94
N ASP A 32 -5.77 0.76 23.75
CA ASP A 32 -5.85 1.82 24.76
C ASP A 32 -7.21 2.54 24.75
N MET A 33 -8.21 2.03 24.03
CA MET A 33 -9.52 2.66 23.83
C MET A 33 -9.44 4.04 23.15
N LYS A 34 -8.40 4.32 22.38
CA LYS A 34 -8.29 5.53 21.57
C LYS A 34 -8.85 5.28 20.17
N PRO A 35 -9.61 6.24 19.61
CA PRO A 35 -10.11 6.10 18.25
C PRO A 35 -8.97 6.20 17.23
N GLN A 36 -8.87 5.21 16.36
CA GLN A 36 -7.94 5.16 15.23
C GLN A 36 -8.69 5.01 13.91
N SER A 37 -8.20 5.71 12.89
CA SER A 37 -8.71 5.60 11.51
C SER A 37 -8.01 4.45 10.81
N LYS A 38 -8.77 3.44 10.37
CA LYS A 38 -8.26 2.31 9.58
C LYS A 38 -8.96 2.22 8.23
N PHE A 39 -8.27 1.66 7.26
CA PHE A 39 -8.80 1.32 5.94
C PHE A 39 -8.16 0.01 5.47
N THR A 40 -8.70 -0.59 4.42
CA THR A 40 -8.14 -1.80 3.80
C THR A 40 -7.55 -1.45 2.45
N ALA A 41 -6.34 -1.93 2.15
CA ALA A 41 -5.75 -1.84 0.82
C ALA A 41 -5.67 -3.22 0.18
N THR A 42 -6.08 -3.36 -1.08
CA THR A 42 -6.05 -4.61 -1.85
C THR A 42 -5.21 -4.42 -3.11
N LEU A 43 -4.09 -5.11 -3.20
CA LEU A 43 -3.22 -5.08 -4.38
C LEU A 43 -3.60 -6.21 -5.34
N CYS A 44 -3.96 -5.86 -6.57
CA CYS A 44 -4.12 -6.80 -7.67
C CYS A 44 -2.91 -6.68 -8.59
N PHE A 45 -2.26 -7.79 -8.94
CA PHE A 45 -1.02 -7.77 -9.73
C PHE A 45 -0.95 -8.94 -10.71
N ASP A 46 -0.18 -8.76 -11.80
CA ASP A 46 0.15 -9.81 -12.76
C ASP A 46 1.29 -10.68 -12.20
N ALA A 47 0.97 -11.93 -11.84
CA ALA A 47 1.91 -12.87 -11.25
C ALA A 47 3.06 -13.28 -12.19
N ARG A 48 2.99 -12.97 -13.49
CA ARG A 48 4.10 -13.17 -14.43
C ARG A 48 5.17 -12.09 -14.30
N ALA A 49 4.78 -10.91 -13.83
CA ALA A 49 5.66 -9.74 -13.69
C ALA A 49 6.09 -9.48 -12.25
N ILE A 50 5.23 -9.81 -11.27
CA ILE A 50 5.44 -9.51 -9.85
C ILE A 50 5.30 -10.78 -9.02
N THR A 51 6.29 -11.03 -8.15
CA THR A 51 6.24 -12.16 -7.20
C THR A 51 5.37 -11.82 -5.99
N GLU A 52 4.80 -12.84 -5.36
CA GLU A 52 4.03 -12.68 -4.11
C GLU A 52 4.87 -12.05 -3.00
N THR A 53 6.16 -12.37 -2.93
CA THR A 53 7.08 -11.78 -1.93
C THR A 53 7.25 -10.29 -2.17
N SER A 54 7.46 -9.86 -3.41
CA SER A 54 7.56 -8.44 -3.76
C SER A 54 6.25 -7.69 -3.50
N ALA A 55 5.11 -8.30 -3.83
CA ALA A 55 3.78 -7.74 -3.56
C ALA A 55 3.52 -7.55 -2.07
N LYS A 56 3.86 -8.56 -1.24
CA LYS A 56 3.79 -8.47 0.22
C LYS A 56 4.70 -7.37 0.77
N ARG A 57 5.97 -7.32 0.34
CA ARG A 57 6.92 -6.28 0.78
C ARG A 57 6.43 -4.88 0.43
N PHE A 58 5.84 -4.71 -0.75
CA PHE A 58 5.23 -3.43 -1.14
C PHE A 58 4.09 -3.04 -0.19
N LEU A 59 3.17 -3.95 0.13
CA LEU A 59 2.06 -3.67 1.06
C LEU A 59 2.55 -3.37 2.48
N ASP A 60 3.54 -4.12 2.98
CA ASP A 60 4.14 -3.89 4.30
C ASP A 60 4.81 -2.51 4.37
N HIS A 61 5.55 -2.11 3.32
CA HIS A 61 6.15 -0.78 3.22
C HIS A 61 5.08 0.32 3.07
N PHE A 62 4.07 0.12 2.23
CA PHE A 62 2.96 1.05 2.03
C PHE A 62 2.22 1.33 3.34
N ALA A 63 1.91 0.28 4.12
CA ALA A 63 1.28 0.41 5.42
C ALA A 63 2.15 1.19 6.41
N SER A 64 3.46 0.90 6.44
CA SER A 64 4.41 1.59 7.32
C SER A 64 4.54 3.08 6.97
N SER A 65 4.70 3.40 5.69
CA SER A 65 4.79 4.77 5.17
C SER A 65 3.55 5.62 5.47
N LEU A 66 2.35 5.04 5.45
CA LEU A 66 1.13 5.78 5.76
C LEU A 66 0.84 5.87 7.26
N SER A 67 1.36 4.94 8.06
CA SER A 67 1.23 4.97 9.52
C SER A 67 2.19 5.95 10.17
N ASP A 68 3.35 6.19 9.54
CA ASP A 68 4.35 7.15 9.97
C ASP A 68 4.86 7.96 8.76
N PRO A 69 4.37 9.19 8.55
CA PRO A 69 4.78 10.03 7.42
C PRO A 69 6.26 10.35 7.40
N ASP A 70 6.95 10.36 8.56
CA ASP A 70 8.39 10.63 8.63
C ASP A 70 9.19 9.51 7.95
N PHE A 71 8.64 8.29 7.93
CA PHE A 71 9.22 7.16 7.21
C PHE A 71 9.27 7.37 5.68
N MET A 72 8.41 8.24 5.13
CA MET A 72 8.42 8.56 3.69
C MET A 72 9.55 9.51 3.29
N VAL A 73 10.05 10.32 4.22
CA VAL A 73 11.08 11.34 3.97
C VAL A 73 12.45 10.96 4.53
N ALA A 74 12.51 9.95 5.39
CA ALA A 74 13.75 9.36 5.86
C ALA A 74 14.49 8.64 4.72
N GLU A 75 15.82 8.67 4.73
CA GLU A 75 16.61 7.83 3.82
C GLU A 75 16.28 6.34 4.07
N PRO A 76 16.12 5.52 3.02
CA PRO A 76 15.78 4.11 3.17
C PRO A 76 16.79 3.38 4.07
N ILE A 77 16.30 2.71 5.11
CA ILE A 77 17.12 1.94 6.06
C ILE A 77 17.83 0.76 5.35
N ASP A 78 17.25 0.27 4.26
CA ASP A 78 17.85 -0.73 3.37
C ASP A 78 18.28 -0.07 2.05
N PRO A 79 19.59 -0.01 1.72
CA PRO A 79 20.08 0.52 0.45
C PRO A 79 19.48 -0.17 -0.78
N ALA A 80 19.00 -1.41 -0.65
CA ALA A 80 18.34 -2.13 -1.74
C ALA A 80 16.89 -1.66 -1.99
N LEU A 81 16.29 -0.91 -1.06
CA LEU A 81 15.00 -0.23 -1.22
C LEU A 81 15.15 1.20 -1.76
N ASN A 82 16.38 1.63 -2.09
CA ASN A 82 16.61 2.91 -2.74
C ASN A 82 16.09 2.87 -4.18
N PHE A 83 14.81 3.20 -4.34
CA PHE A 83 14.17 3.36 -5.64
C PHE A 83 14.67 4.65 -6.28
N ASP A 84 15.65 4.51 -7.16
CA ASP A 84 16.13 5.63 -7.99
C ASP A 84 15.08 5.96 -9.06
N PHE A 85 14.20 6.91 -8.75
CA PHE A 85 13.20 7.42 -9.69
C PHE A 85 13.83 8.02 -10.96
N ALA A 86 15.09 8.44 -10.92
CA ALA A 86 15.79 8.97 -12.10
C ALA A 86 16.20 7.88 -13.10
N ARG A 87 16.17 6.59 -12.73
CA ARG A 87 16.41 5.46 -13.63
C ARG A 87 15.18 5.01 -14.42
N LEU A 88 14.01 5.57 -14.15
CA LEU A 88 12.74 5.23 -14.81
C LEU A 88 12.37 6.20 -15.95
N LEU A 89 13.18 7.23 -16.21
CA LEU A 89 13.06 8.20 -17.31
C LEU A 89 14.26 8.10 -18.25
#